data_AF-A0A7S1H437-F1
#
_entry.id   AF-A0A7S1H437-F1
#
_cell.length_a   1.000
_cell.length_b   1.000
_cell.length_c   1.000
_cell.angle_alpha   90.00
_cell.angle_beta   90.00
_cell.angle_gamma   90.00
#
_symmetry.space_group_name_H-M   'P 1'
#
loop_
_entity.id
_entity.type
_entity.pdbx_description
1 polymer ?
#
loop_
_entity_poly.entity_id
_entity_poly.type
_entity_poly.pdbx_seq_one_letter_code
_entity_poly.pdbx_strand_id
1 'polypeptide(L)'
;VGMRYEIEELLHEYKVDLVLAGHYHSYLRTCDGLYQSKCENGGPTHICVGSAGASFDSTALYPQKWTDAFIKNEWGYGRITVANASFLHFEFIRAGAKNDTNAGKVRDDVWIMRDR
;
A
#
# COMPACT_ATOMS: atom_id res chain seq x y z
N VAL A 1 3.65 -16.35 6.79
CA VAL A 1 4.45 -16.64 5.57
C VAL A 1 3.75 -17.59 4.60
N GLY A 2 2.73 -18.37 5.03
CA GLY A 2 2.01 -19.29 4.14
C GLY A 2 1.12 -18.62 3.08
N MET A 3 0.29 -17.64 3.47
CA MET A 3 -0.75 -17.08 2.57
C MET A 3 -0.23 -16.61 1.21
N ARG A 4 0.94 -15.96 1.14
CA ARG A 4 1.53 -15.53 -0.14
C ARG A 4 1.74 -16.71 -1.09
N TYR A 5 2.31 -17.82 -0.63
CA TYR A 5 2.58 -18.98 -1.49
C TYR A 5 1.30 -19.62 -2.04
N GLU A 6 0.18 -19.49 -1.33
CA GLU A 6 -1.09 -20.09 -1.73
C GLU A 6 -1.88 -19.23 -2.74
N ILE A 7 -1.68 -17.90 -2.74
CA ILE A 7 -2.53 -16.99 -3.53
C ILE A 7 -1.77 -16.09 -4.50
N GLU A 8 -0.47 -15.90 -4.35
CA GLU A 8 0.30 -14.96 -5.18
C GLU A 8 0.25 -15.33 -6.66
N GLU A 9 0.31 -16.63 -6.98
CA GLU A 9 0.15 -17.11 -8.35
C GLU A 9 -1.24 -16.80 -8.91
N LEU A 10 -2.30 -16.99 -8.12
CA LEU A 10 -3.67 -16.66 -8.52
C LEU A 10 -3.86 -15.15 -8.74
N LEU A 11 -3.31 -14.31 -7.85
CA LEU A 11 -3.38 -12.85 -7.99
C LEU A 11 -2.65 -12.39 -9.26
N HIS A 12 -1.53 -13.02 -9.59
CA HIS A 12 -0.78 -12.74 -10.82
C HIS A 12 -1.52 -13.23 -12.07
N GLU A 13 -2.05 -14.46 -12.07
CA GLU A 13 -2.80 -15.05 -13.20
C GLU A 13 -4.00 -14.20 -13.60
N TYR A 14 -4.77 -13.73 -12.61
CA TYR A 14 -5.95 -12.89 -12.83
C TYR A 14 -5.65 -11.39 -12.89
N LYS A 15 -4.36 -11.02 -12.95
CA LYS A 15 -3.89 -9.64 -13.14
C LYS A 15 -4.50 -8.68 -12.12
N VAL A 16 -4.45 -9.03 -10.84
CA VAL A 16 -4.89 -8.12 -9.77
C VAL A 16 -4.01 -6.86 -9.79
N ASP A 17 -4.63 -5.69 -9.83
CA ASP A 17 -3.90 -4.42 -9.94
C ASP A 17 -3.32 -3.95 -8.59
N LEU A 18 -4.12 -4.11 -7.52
CA LEU A 18 -3.88 -3.54 -6.20
C LEU A 18 -4.35 -4.51 -5.11
N VAL A 19 -3.51 -4.73 -4.11
CA VAL A 19 -3.85 -5.46 -2.88
C VAL A 19 -3.74 -4.51 -1.70
N LEU A 20 -4.84 -4.35 -0.95
CA LEU A 20 -4.88 -3.58 0.29
C LEU A 20 -4.87 -4.51 1.49
N ALA A 21 -4.00 -4.23 2.47
CA ALA A 21 -3.91 -4.97 3.71
C ALA A 21 -3.89 -4.03 4.92
N GLY A 22 -4.22 -4.57 6.09
CA GLY A 22 -4.06 -3.91 7.38
C GLY A 22 -3.15 -4.74 8.29
N HIS A 23 -3.61 -4.98 9.51
CA HIS A 23 -2.93 -5.74 10.58
C HIS A 23 -1.69 -5.05 11.15
N TYR A 24 -0.68 -4.76 10.34
CA TYR A 24 0.45 -3.95 10.80
C TYR A 24 0.02 -2.50 10.93
N HIS A 25 0.19 -1.91 12.11
CA HIS A 25 -0.14 -0.53 12.43
C HIS A 25 0.90 0.44 11.85
N SER A 26 1.13 0.36 10.54
CA SER A 26 2.02 1.22 9.76
C SER A 26 1.53 1.33 8.31
N TYR A 27 2.13 2.24 7.55
CA TYR A 27 1.90 2.37 6.12
C TYR A 27 3.10 1.84 5.35
N LEU A 28 2.86 0.95 4.39
CA LEU A 28 3.89 0.45 3.45
C LEU A 28 3.28 0.30 2.07
N ARG A 29 3.99 0.77 1.04
CA ARG A 29 3.68 0.52 -0.36
C ARG A 29 4.86 -0.15 -1.05
N THR A 30 4.56 -1.17 -1.85
CA THR A 30 5.57 -1.85 -2.67
C THR A 30 5.81 -1.12 -3.98
N CYS A 31 6.89 -1.47 -4.66
CA CYS A 31 7.04 -1.17 -6.08
C CYS A 31 5.88 -1.76 -6.89
N ASP A 32 5.71 -1.22 -8.10
CA ASP A 32 4.72 -1.71 -9.05
C ASP A 32 5.08 -3.10 -9.58
N GLY A 33 4.08 -3.90 -9.94
CA GLY A 33 4.35 -5.19 -10.59
C GLY A 33 4.90 -6.27 -9.67
N LEU A 34 4.75 -6.19 -8.34
CA LEU A 34 5.46 -7.07 -7.42
C LEU A 34 4.97 -8.53 -7.53
N TYR A 35 5.84 -9.42 -7.99
CA TYR A 35 5.58 -10.85 -8.05
C TYR A 35 6.86 -11.63 -7.77
N GLN A 36 6.78 -12.65 -6.90
CA GLN A 36 7.94 -13.44 -6.45
C GLN A 36 9.07 -12.58 -5.88
N SER A 37 8.71 -11.53 -5.14
CA SER A 37 9.64 -10.55 -4.56
C SER A 37 10.49 -9.76 -5.58
N LYS A 38 10.05 -9.68 -6.84
CA LYS A 38 10.65 -8.86 -7.89
C LYS A 38 9.66 -7.79 -8.36
N CYS A 39 10.14 -6.55 -8.47
CA CYS A 39 9.40 -5.44 -9.05
C CYS A 39 9.20 -5.64 -10.55
N GLU A 40 8.20 -4.96 -11.13
CA GLU A 40 7.94 -4.93 -12.58
C GLU A 40 7.75 -6.32 -13.20
N ASN A 41 7.26 -7.27 -12.40
CA ASN A 41 7.13 -8.67 -12.76
C ASN A 41 5.65 -9.08 -12.92
N GLY A 42 4.79 -8.13 -13.31
CA GLY A 42 3.39 -8.37 -13.66
C GLY A 42 2.43 -8.58 -12.49
N GLY A 43 2.89 -8.47 -11.24
CA GLY A 43 2.03 -8.62 -10.05
C GLY A 43 1.31 -7.35 -9.60
N PRO A 44 0.47 -7.43 -8.56
CA PRO A 44 -0.19 -6.26 -7.98
C PRO A 44 0.80 -5.31 -7.30
N THR A 45 0.40 -4.06 -7.17
CA THR A 45 0.96 -3.18 -6.13
C THR A 45 0.35 -3.57 -4.79
N HIS A 46 1.16 -3.84 -3.77
CA HIS A 46 0.66 -4.12 -2.42
C HIS A 46 0.78 -2.87 -1.55
N ILE A 47 -0.28 -2.55 -0.82
CA ILE A 47 -0.30 -1.44 0.13
C ILE A 47 -0.85 -1.93 1.47
N CYS A 48 -0.01 -1.83 2.51
CA CYS A 48 -0.45 -1.95 3.90
C CYS A 48 -0.88 -0.56 4.38
N VAL A 49 -2.14 -0.42 4.80
CA VAL A 49 -2.75 0.83 5.29
C VAL A 49 -3.33 0.59 6.70
N GLY A 50 -2.54 0.00 7.59
CA GLY A 50 -3.04 -0.49 8.89
C GLY A 50 -2.93 0.52 10.05
N SER A 51 -2.41 1.72 9.83
CA SER A 51 -2.25 2.75 10.87
C SER A 51 -3.50 3.64 11.06
N ALA A 52 -4.69 3.06 11.20
CA ALA A 52 -5.93 3.84 11.28
C ALA A 52 -6.22 4.48 12.68
N GLY A 53 -5.50 4.09 13.74
CA GLY A 53 -5.71 4.67 15.08
C GLY A 53 -5.28 3.81 16.27
N ALA A 54 -4.97 2.53 16.06
CA ALA A 54 -4.38 1.68 17.09
C ALA A 54 -2.95 2.14 17.45
N SER A 55 -2.45 1.70 18.59
CA SER A 55 -1.06 1.92 19.00
C SER A 55 -0.09 1.31 17.99
N PHE A 56 0.93 2.06 17.59
CA PHE A 56 1.92 1.59 16.62
C PHE A 56 2.62 0.32 17.11
N ASP A 57 2.87 -0.60 16.17
CA ASP A 57 3.59 -1.83 16.47
C ASP A 57 5.04 -1.53 16.86
N SER A 58 5.53 -2.24 17.87
CA SER A 58 6.97 -2.28 18.19
C SER A 58 7.77 -3.06 17.14
N THR A 59 7.11 -3.99 16.44
CA THR A 59 7.69 -4.76 15.34
C THR A 59 7.34 -4.08 14.04
N ALA A 60 8.35 -3.54 13.37
CA ALA A 60 8.15 -2.93 12.07
C ALA A 60 8.01 -4.00 10.99
N LEU A 61 7.13 -3.74 10.01
CA LEU A 61 7.39 -4.22 8.66
C LEU A 61 8.80 -3.75 8.26
N TYR A 62 9.70 -4.71 8.00
CA TYR A 62 11.07 -4.38 7.58
C TYR A 62 11.05 -4.05 6.10
N PRO A 63 11.45 -2.83 5.69
CA PRO A 63 11.59 -2.49 4.29
C PRO A 63 12.45 -3.53 3.58
N GLN A 64 11.99 -3.97 2.42
CA GLN A 64 12.69 -4.87 1.54
C GLN A 64 13.12 -4.12 0.29
N LYS A 65 13.88 -4.78 -0.60
CA LYS A 65 14.27 -4.21 -1.89
C LYS A 65 13.09 -3.77 -2.76
N TRP A 66 11.92 -4.38 -2.55
CA TRP A 66 10.67 -4.05 -3.23
C TRP A 66 9.81 -3.01 -2.52
N THR A 67 10.27 -2.43 -1.41
CA THR A 67 9.53 -1.37 -0.71
C THR A 67 9.80 -0.03 -1.38
N ASP A 68 8.74 0.65 -1.83
CA ASP A 68 8.85 1.95 -2.50
C ASP A 68 8.59 3.10 -1.51
N ALA A 69 7.56 2.96 -0.67
CA ALA A 69 7.27 3.89 0.41
C ALA A 69 7.02 3.16 1.73
N PHE A 70 7.49 3.75 2.83
CA PHE A 70 7.26 3.23 4.16
C PHE A 70 7.18 4.37 5.17
N ILE A 71 6.05 4.46 5.87
CA ILE A 71 5.79 5.50 6.87
C ILE A 71 5.44 4.82 8.20
N LYS A 72 6.25 5.16 9.21
CA LYS A 72 6.09 4.71 10.60
C LYS A 72 5.52 5.84 11.45
N ASN A 73 4.80 5.45 12.50
CA ASN A 73 4.34 6.37 13.55
C ASN A 73 3.48 7.53 13.04
N GLU A 74 2.78 7.32 11.92
CA GLU A 74 1.77 8.24 11.43
C GLU A 74 0.46 7.49 11.27
N TRP A 75 -0.60 8.01 11.91
CA TRP A 75 -1.94 7.54 11.62
C TRP A 75 -2.41 8.11 10.29
N GLY A 76 -3.23 7.34 9.58
CA GLY A 76 -3.77 7.78 8.31
C GLY A 76 -4.74 6.81 7.69
N TYR A 77 -5.18 7.17 6.49
CA TYR A 77 -6.12 6.39 5.70
C TYR A 77 -5.78 6.51 4.22
N GLY A 78 -6.18 5.50 3.44
CA GLY A 78 -6.06 5.52 1.99
C GLY A 78 -7.24 6.26 1.34
N ARG A 79 -6.97 7.04 0.31
CA ARG A 79 -7.97 7.60 -0.61
C ARG A 79 -7.67 7.09 -2.02
N ILE A 80 -8.69 6.55 -2.68
CA ILE A 80 -8.58 6.02 -4.04
C ILE A 80 -9.45 6.85 -4.97
N THR A 81 -8.85 7.31 -6.08
CA THR A 81 -9.55 7.95 -7.19
C THR A 81 -9.35 7.10 -8.44
N VAL A 82 -10.41 6.49 -8.95
CA VAL A 82 -10.38 5.77 -10.23
C VAL A 82 -10.72 6.78 -11.33
N ALA A 83 -9.69 7.25 -12.03
CA ALA A 83 -9.86 8.27 -13.06
C ALA A 83 -10.53 7.71 -14.32
N ASN A 84 -10.16 6.49 -14.70
CA ASN A 84 -10.76 5.74 -15.81
C ASN A 84 -10.37 4.25 -15.71
N ALA A 85 -10.61 3.47 -16.77
CA ALA A 85 -10.35 2.03 -16.81
C ALA A 85 -8.86 1.62 -16.64
N SER A 86 -7.92 2.53 -16.90
CA SER A 86 -6.47 2.27 -16.90
C SER A 86 -5.69 3.04 -15.85
N PHE A 87 -6.31 4.02 -15.17
CA PHE A 87 -5.63 4.92 -14.24
C PHE A 87 -6.35 4.98 -12.90
N LEU A 88 -5.65 4.55 -11.85
CA LEU A 88 -6.07 4.65 -10.46
C LEU A 88 -5.02 5.44 -9.68
N HIS A 89 -5.45 6.45 -8.92
CA HIS A 89 -4.59 7.20 -8.00
C HIS A 89 -4.88 6.75 -6.57
N PHE A 90 -3.83 6.38 -5.84
CA PHE A 90 -3.89 6.08 -4.42
C PHE A 90 -3.14 7.15 -3.65
N GLU A 91 -3.72 7.65 -2.57
CA GLU A 91 -3.10 8.62 -1.65
C GLU A 91 -3.17 8.09 -0.22
N PHE A 92 -2.07 8.13 0.51
CA PHE A 92 -2.06 7.97 1.96
C PHE A 92 -2.13 9.34 2.63
N ILE A 93 -3.21 9.56 3.37
CA ILE A 93 -3.51 10.85 4.00
C ILE A 93 -3.30 10.73 5.51
N ARG A 94 -2.55 11.68 6.07
CA ARG A 94 -2.34 11.76 7.51
C ARG A 94 -3.65 12.03 8.24
N ALA A 95 -3.97 11.17 9.20
CA ALA A 95 -4.94 11.43 10.23
C ALA A 95 -4.22 12.03 11.45
N GLY A 96 -4.92 12.90 12.18
CA GLY A 96 -4.37 13.55 13.37
C GLY A 96 -5.47 14.05 14.28
N ALA A 97 -5.08 14.46 15.48
CA ALA A 97 -6.00 15.13 16.40
C ALA A 97 -6.54 16.43 15.78
N LYS A 98 -7.63 16.97 16.33
CA LYS A 98 -8.30 18.17 15.81
C LYS A 98 -7.38 19.39 15.64
N ASN A 99 -6.30 19.47 16.42
CA ASN A 99 -5.30 20.54 16.38
C ASN A 99 -4.03 20.20 15.58
N ASP A 100 -3.95 19.01 14.97
CA ASP A 100 -2.82 18.64 14.12
C ASP A 100 -2.93 19.38 12.77
N THR A 101 -2.07 20.36 12.57
CA THR A 101 -2.00 21.16 11.33
C THR A 101 -1.50 20.36 10.12
N ASN A 102 -1.03 19.13 10.33
CA ASN A 102 -0.68 18.20 9.27
C ASN A 102 -1.80 17.20 8.95
N ALA A 103 -2.89 17.15 9.72
CA ALA A 103 -4.03 16.32 9.38
C ALA A 103 -4.58 16.71 8.00
N GLY A 104 -4.90 15.71 7.17
CA GLY A 104 -5.38 15.91 5.81
C GLY A 104 -4.27 16.10 4.76
N LYS A 105 -2.99 16.19 5.16
CA LYS A 105 -1.88 16.24 4.19
C LYS A 105 -1.64 14.85 3.59
N VAL A 106 -1.45 14.82 2.28
CA VAL A 106 -0.96 13.64 1.55
C VAL A 106 0.49 13.40 1.99
N ARG A 107 0.80 12.15 2.36
CA ARG A 107 2.13 11.74 2.83
C ARG A 107 2.83 10.84 1.83
N ASP A 108 2.07 10.11 1.03
CA ASP A 108 2.53 9.33 -0.10
C ASP A 108 1.38 9.23 -1.11
N ASP A 109 1.70 9.16 -2.40
CA ASP A 109 0.73 8.94 -3.45
C ASP A 109 1.35 8.21 -4.65
N VAL A 110 0.52 7.50 -5.40
CA VAL A 110 0.97 6.77 -6.59
C VAL A 110 -0.16 6.65 -7.62
N TRP A 111 0.20 6.76 -8.90
CA TRP A 111 -0.65 6.33 -10.00
C TRP A 111 -0.34 4.88 -10.37
N ILE A 112 -1.35 4.02 -10.28
CA ILE A 112 -1.31 2.63 -10.76
C ILE A 112 -1.91 2.63 -12.16
N MET A 113 -1.08 2.29 -13.14
CA MET A 113 -1.41 2.32 -14.57
C MET A 113 -1.44 0.92 -15.14
N ARG A 114 -2.51 0.58 -15.85
CA ARG A 114 -2.73 -0.76 -16.40
C ARG A 114 -3.35 -0.66 -17.78
N ASP A 115 -2.64 -1.18 -18.77
CA ASP A 115 -3.16 -1.31 -20.12
C ASP A 115 -4.14 -2.50 -20.16
N ARG A 116 -5.37 -2.25 -20.57
CA ARG A 116 -6.43 -3.27 -20.70
C ARG A 116 -6.54 -3.77 -22.13
#